data_AF-A0A9E3APN0-F1
#
_entry.id   AF-A0A9E3APN0-F1
#
_cell.length_a   1.000
_cell.length_b   1.000
_cell.length_c   1.000
_cell.angle_alpha   90.00
_cell.angle_beta   90.00
_cell.angle_gamma   90.00
#
_symmetry.space_group_name_H-M   'P 1'
#
loop_
_entity.id
_entity.type
_entity.pdbx_description
1 polymer ?
#
loop_
_entity_poly.entity_id
_entity_poly.type
_entity_poly.pdbx_seq_one_letter_code
_entity_poly.pdbx_strand_id
1 'polypeptide(L)' 'LIRGGRVKDLPGVRYHILRGVLDTQGVKDRRQRRSLYGAKRPK' A
#
# COMPACT_ATOMS: atom_id res chain seq x y z
N LEU A 1 5.90 7.24 4.00
CA LEU A 1 6.76 6.10 4.39
C LEU A 1 6.92 5.16 3.20
N ILE A 2 8.13 4.66 2.96
CA ILE A 2 8.47 3.87 1.76
C ILE A 2 8.95 2.47 2.20
N ARG A 3 8.56 1.42 1.47
CA ARG A 3 9.12 0.06 1.60
C ARG A 3 9.94 -0.31 0.37
N GLY A 4 10.93 -1.18 0.58
CA GLY A 4 11.62 -1.86 -0.51
C GLY A 4 10.67 -2.75 -1.31
N GLY A 5 10.93 -2.83 -2.62
CA GLY A 5 10.24 -3.72 -3.56
C GLY A 5 10.23 -3.12 -4.95
N ARG A 6 10.81 -3.83 -5.92
CA ARG A 6 10.86 -3.40 -7.32
C ARG A 6 9.54 -3.73 -8.00
N VAL A 7 8.99 -2.76 -8.74
CA VAL A 7 7.93 -3.02 -9.70
C VAL A 7 8.56 -3.62 -10.95
N LYS A 8 8.27 -4.88 -11.24
CA LYS A 8 8.87 -5.60 -12.39
C LYS A 8 8.56 -4.91 -13.71
N ASP A 9 7.38 -4.32 -13.83
CA ASP A 9 6.85 -3.78 -15.07
C ASP A 9 7.44 -2.40 -15.43
N LEU A 10 8.06 -1.71 -14.46
CA LEU A 10 8.56 -0.35 -14.64
C LEU A 10 10.06 -0.26 -14.34
N PRO A 11 10.93 -0.04 -15.36
CA PRO A 11 12.34 0.16 -15.11
C PRO A 11 12.55 1.47 -14.34
N GLY A 12 13.30 1.39 -13.23
CA GLY A 12 13.60 2.54 -12.36
C GLY A 12 12.72 2.63 -11.11
N VAL A 13 11.56 1.97 -11.06
CA VAL A 13 10.67 1.99 -9.88
C VAL A 13 11.07 0.87 -8.91
N ARG A 14 11.87 1.23 -7.90
CA ARG A 14 12.48 0.29 -6.94
C ARG A 14 11.80 0.22 -5.57
N TYR A 15 10.77 1.05 -5.35
CA TYR A 15 10.15 1.21 -4.05
C TYR A 15 8.63 1.31 -4.15
N HIS A 16 7.95 0.94 -3.06
CA HIS A 16 6.51 1.12 -2.91
C HIS A 16 6.20 2.06 -1.74
N ILE A 17 5.14 2.84 -1.88
CA ILE A 17 4.61 3.68 -0.80
C ILE A 17 3.70 2.80 0.08
N LEU A 18 3.86 2.87 1.40
CA LEU A 18 2.90 2.24 2.31
C LEU A 18 1.61 3.08 2.33
N ARG A 19 0.47 2.42 2.09
CA ARG A 19 -0.86 3.05 2.15
C ARG A 19 -1.38 3.06 3.58
N GLY A 20 -2.11 4.13 3.96
CA GLY A 20 -2.70 4.26 5.30
C GLY A 20 -1.68 4.68 6.38
N VAL A 21 -0.54 5.25 5.97
CA VAL A 21 0.52 5.75 6.85
C VAL A 21 0.85 7.19 6.47
N LEU A 22 1.01 8.08 7.46
CA LEU A 22 1.11 9.53 7.29
C LEU A 22 -0.07 10.08 6.48
N ASP A 23 0.18 10.93 5.48
CA ASP A 23 -0.84 11.62 4.69
C ASP A 23 -1.53 10.72 3.64
N THR A 24 -1.05 9.49 3.46
CA THR A 24 -1.60 8.60 2.44
C THR A 24 -2.81 7.82 2.96
N GLN A 25 -3.95 7.99 2.30
CA GLN A 25 -5.17 7.24 2.66
C GLN A 25 -5.08 5.77 2.24
N GLY A 26 -5.74 4.91 3.02
CA GLY A 26 -5.93 3.50 2.71
C GLY A 26 -6.99 3.27 1.63
N VAL A 27 -6.99 2.08 1.03
CA VAL A 27 -7.97 1.72 0.00
C VAL A 27 -9.33 1.41 0.64
N LYS A 28 -10.40 2.06 0.15
CA LYS A 28 -11.78 1.81 0.60
C LYS A 28 -12.26 0.42 0.15
N ASP A 29 -13.13 -0.20 0.95
CA ASP A 29 -13.84 -1.46 0.67
C ASP A 29 -12.96 -2.69 0.38
N ARG A 30 -11.66 -2.62 0.67
CA ARG A 30 -10.76 -3.76 0.53
C ARG A 30 -11.05 -4.78 1.63
N ARG A 31 -11.53 -5.97 1.26
CA ARG A 31 -11.85 -7.05 2.20
C ARG A 31 -10.68 -8.02 2.46
N GLN A 32 -9.82 -8.23 1.46
CA GLN A 32 -8.67 -9.14 1.54
C GLN A 32 -7.32 -8.41 1.48
N ARG A 33 -6.29 -8.98 2.10
CA ARG A 33 -4.92 -8.39 2.17
C ARG A 33 -4.90 -6.93 2.64
N ARG A 34 -5.80 -6.59 3.55
CA ARG A 34 -6.08 -5.21 4.01
C ARG A 34 -4.87 -4.50 4.59
N SER A 35 -4.00 -5.23 5.27
CA SER A 35 -2.78 -4.71 5.91
C SER A 35 -1.81 -4.09 4.91
N LEU A 36 -1.75 -4.58 3.66
CA LEU A 36 -0.88 -4.01 2.63
C LEU A 36 -1.40 -2.68 2.07
N TYR A 37 -2.71 -2.47 2.15
CA TYR A 37 -3.40 -1.34 1.53
C TYR A 37 -3.96 -0.33 2.55
N GLY A 38 -3.60 -0.48 3.83
CA GLY A 38 -4.04 0.43 4.89
C GLY A 38 -5.56 0.40 5.14
N ALA A 39 -6.25 -0.69 4.79
CA ALA A 39 -7.68 -0.81 5.01
C ALA A 39 -7.97 -1.38 6.41
N LYS A 40 -8.90 -0.76 7.15
CA LYS A 40 -9.30 -1.24 8.48
C LYS A 40 -10.22 -2.46 8.37
N ARG A 41 -10.26 -3.28 9.41
CA ARG A 41 -11.27 -4.35 9.53
C ARG A 41 -12.63 -3.69 9.70
N PRO A 42 -13.62 -3.98 8.82
CA PRO A 42 -15.00 -3.56 9.06
C PRO A 42 -15.48 -4.22 10.35
N LYS A 43 -16.25 -3.48 11.15
CA LYS A 43 -16.89 -4.00 12.35
C LYS A 43 -17.92 -5.05 11.99
#